data_AF-A0A1B8Y9L1-F1
#
_entry.id   AF-A0A1B8Y9L1-F1
#
_cell.length_a   1.000
_cell.length_b   1.000
_cell.length_c   1.000
_cell.angle_alpha   90.00
_cell.angle_beta   90.00
_cell.angle_gamma   90.00
#
_symmetry.space_group_name_H-M   'P 1'
#
loop_
_entity.id
_entity.type
_entity.pdbx_description
1 polymer ?
#
loop_
_entity_poly.entity_id
_entity_poly.type
_entity_poly.pdbx_seq_one_letter_code
_entity_poly.pdbx_strand_id
1 'polypeptide(L)' 'VAIACQYRVATKDKKTVLGTPEVLLGLLPGAGGTQRLPRMVGLPTAFDMMLTGRNIRADRAKRMGLVDQLVDPL' A
#
# COMPACT_ATOMS: atom_id res chain seq x y z
N VAL A 1 -6.18 5.23 -4.63
CA VAL A 1 -7.66 5.10 -4.56
C VAL A 1 -8.10 3.99 -3.61
N ALA A 2 -7.65 2.73 -3.77
CA ALA A 2 -8.08 1.60 -2.93
C ALA A 2 -7.95 1.82 -1.41
N ILE A 3 -6.99 2.63 -0.95
CA ILE A 3 -6.81 3.00 0.47
C ILE A 3 -7.98 3.78 1.08
N ALA A 4 -8.90 4.30 0.25
CA ALA A 4 -10.11 4.98 0.70
C ALA A 4 -11.33 4.06 0.79
N CYS A 5 -11.24 2.83 0.26
CA CYS A 5 -12.30 1.83 0.34
C CYS A 5 -12.32 1.15 1.71
N GLN A 6 -13.48 0.62 2.11
CA GLN A 6 -13.67 -0.07 3.39
C GLN A 6 -12.91 -1.39 3.46
N TYR A 7 -12.78 -2.09 2.33
CA TYR A 7 -12.14 -3.40 2.25
C TYR A 7 -11.34 -3.53 0.98
N ARG A 8 -10.15 -4.12 1.06
CA ARG A 8 -9.20 -4.28 -0.04
C ARG A 8 -8.89 -5.75 -0.24
N VAL A 9 -9.24 -6.26 -1.42
CA VAL A 9 -8.91 -7.62 -1.86
C VAL A 9 -7.89 -7.52 -3.00
N ALA A 10 -6.82 -8.30 -2.93
CA ALA A 10 -5.78 -8.30 -3.96
C ALA A 10 -5.42 -9.73 -4.39
N THR A 11 -4.98 -9.91 -5.63
CA THR A 11 -4.48 -11.20 -6.10
C THR A 11 -3.08 -11.49 -5.57
N LYS A 12 -2.80 -12.75 -5.25
CA LYS A 12 -1.48 -13.25 -4.86
C LYS A 12 -0.61 -13.57 -6.09
N ASP A 13 -0.48 -12.60 -6.98
CA ASP A 13 0.39 -12.70 -8.16
C ASP A 13 1.69 -11.92 -7.94
N LYS A 14 2.79 -12.36 -8.57
CA LYS A 14 4.06 -11.64 -8.54
C LYS A 14 3.94 -10.23 -9.13
N LYS A 15 3.07 -10.01 -10.11
CA LYS A 15 2.82 -8.72 -10.76
C LYS A 15 2.02 -7.76 -9.87
N THR A 16 1.28 -8.27 -8.88
CA THR A 16 0.49 -7.44 -7.97
C THR A 16 1.41 -6.74 -6.97
N VAL A 17 1.62 -5.44 -7.20
CA VAL A 17 2.43 -4.57 -6.36
C VAL A 17 1.63 -3.37 -5.87
N LEU A 18 1.86 -2.99 -4.62
CA LEU A 18 1.27 -1.81 -3.99
C LEU A 18 2.37 -0.89 -3.48
N GLY A 19 2.17 0.42 -3.54
CA GLY A 19 3.15 1.40 -3.08
C GLY A 19 2.67 2.82 -3.31
N THR A 20 3.49 3.76 -2.85
CA THR A 20 3.29 5.22 -3.02
C THR A 20 4.55 5.82 -3.65
N PRO A 21 4.70 5.73 -5.00
CA PRO A 21 5.92 6.12 -5.70
C PRO A 21 6.07 7.64 -5.89
N GLU A 22 5.18 8.46 -5.33
CA GLU A 22 5.13 9.91 -5.54
C GLU A 22 6.46 10.61 -5.18
N VAL A 23 7.17 10.12 -4.16
CA VAL A 23 8.47 10.65 -3.73
C VAL A 23 9.55 10.56 -4.81
N LEU A 24 9.45 9.57 -5.70
CA LEU A 24 10.39 9.40 -6.83
C LEU A 24 10.23 10.51 -7.87
N LEU A 25 9.10 11.22 -7.86
CA LEU A 25 8.82 12.39 -8.69
C LEU A 25 9.00 13.71 -7.92
N GLY A 26 9.54 13.66 -6.69
CA GLY A 26 9.64 14.83 -5.81
C GLY A 26 8.31 15.28 -5.20
N LEU A 27 7.31 14.39 -5.17
CA LEU A 27 5.97 14.68 -4.69
C LEU A 27 5.63 13.85 -3.45
N LEU A 28 4.50 14.16 -2.82
CA LEU A 28 3.90 13.37 -1.75
C LEU A 28 2.56 12.77 -2.19
N PRO A 29 2.05 11.73 -1.51
CA PRO A 29 0.74 11.14 -1.84
C PRO A 29 -0.43 12.11 -1.62
N GLY A 30 -0.80 12.85 -2.67
CA GLY A 30 -1.76 13.95 -2.61
C GLY A 30 -3.21 13.53 -2.38
N ALA A 31 -3.59 12.30 -2.75
CA ALA A 31 -4.95 11.78 -2.58
C ALA A 31 -5.22 11.22 -1.16
N GLY A 32 -4.66 11.87 -0.13
CA GLY A 32 -4.81 11.50 1.28
C GLY A 32 -4.02 10.26 1.71
N GLY A 33 -3.01 9.85 0.95
CA GLY A 33 -2.11 8.76 1.35
C GLY A 33 -1.34 9.09 2.63
N THR A 34 -0.94 10.35 2.79
CA THR A 34 -0.29 10.88 4.00
C THR A 34 -1.11 10.72 5.28
N GLN A 35 -2.43 10.60 5.17
CA GLN A 35 -3.33 10.49 6.32
C GLN A 35 -3.84 9.07 6.52
N ARG A 36 -4.23 8.38 5.44
CA ARG A 36 -4.83 7.04 5.53
C ARG A 36 -3.79 5.94 5.75
N LEU A 37 -2.59 6.02 5.16
CA LEU A 37 -1.57 4.99 5.37
C LEU A 37 -1.15 4.89 6.84
N PRO A 38 -0.79 5.99 7.55
CA PRO A 38 -0.39 5.88 8.95
C PRO A 38 -1.45 5.26 9.87
N ARG A 39 -2.73 5.52 9.61
CA ARG A 39 -3.85 4.92 10.36
C ARG A 39 -4.06 3.44 10.08
N MET A 40 -3.60 2.96 8.92
CA MET A 40 -3.85 1.61 8.43
C MET A 40 -2.70 0.65 8.72
N VAL A 41 -1.46 1.09 8.49
CA VAL A 41 -0.26 0.23 8.60
C VAL A 41 0.69 0.67 9.72
N GLY A 42 0.32 1.71 10.47
CA GLY A 42 1.16 2.33 11.50
C GLY A 42 2.19 3.31 10.93
N LEU A 43 2.68 4.22 11.78
CA LEU A 43 3.59 5.30 11.39
C LEU A 43 4.90 4.81 10.75
N PRO A 44 5.67 3.88 11.36
CA PRO A 44 6.98 3.51 10.81
C PRO A 44 6.87 2.92 9.40
N THR A 45 5.89 2.03 9.21
CA THR A 45 5.63 1.37 7.95
C THR A 45 5.09 2.34 6.90
N ALA A 46 4.19 3.24 7.29
CA ALA A 46 3.69 4.28 6.39
C ALA A 46 4.81 5.21 5.91
N PHE A 47 5.71 5.61 6.81
CA PHE A 47 6.86 6.44 6.42
C PHE A 47 7.82 5.69 5.51
N ASP A 48 8.17 4.45 5.82
CA ASP A 48 9.00 3.64 4.91
C ASP A 48 8.37 3.55 3.50
N MET A 49 7.05 3.34 3.39
CA MET A 49 6.35 3.34 2.11
C MET A 49 6.42 4.68 1.38
N MET A 50 6.11 5.78 2.07
CA MET A 50 5.99 7.11 1.46
C MET A 50 7.35 7.75 1.16
N LEU A 51 8.37 7.46 1.98
CA LEU A 51 9.69 8.07 1.84
C LEU A 51 10.60 7.30 0.88
N THR A 52 10.39 5.98 0.72
CA THR A 52 11.19 5.17 -0.23
C THR A 52 10.49 4.98 -1.58
N GLY A 53 9.16 5.09 -1.63
CA GLY A 53 8.37 4.79 -2.82
C GLY A 53 8.42 3.33 -3.27
N ARG A 54 8.87 2.41 -2.39
CA ARG A 54 9.11 1.01 -2.77
C ARG A 54 7.83 0.25 -3.06
N ASN A 55 7.94 -0.69 -3.99
CA ASN A 55 6.88 -1.67 -4.27
C ASN A 55 6.81 -2.74 -3.18
N ILE A 56 5.58 -3.04 -2.74
CA ILE A 56 5.25 -4.07 -1.77
C ILE A 56 4.44 -5.16 -2.46
N ARG A 57 4.84 -6.42 -2.23
CA ARG A 57 4.14 -7.60 -2.76
C ARG A 57 2.89 -7.94 -1.93
N ALA A 58 1.92 -8.57 -2.58
CA ALA A 58 0.63 -8.95 -2.00
C ALA A 58 0.73 -9.62 -0.62
N ASP A 59 1.59 -10.62 -0.45
CA ASP A 59 1.77 -11.33 0.84
C ASP A 59 2.25 -10.41 1.98
N ARG A 60 3.12 -9.45 1.66
CA ARG A 60 3.59 -8.47 2.66
C ARG A 60 2.50 -7.42 2.93
N ALA A 61 1.80 -6.96 1.89
CA ALA A 61 0.70 -6.02 2.00
C ALA A 61 -0.42 -6.54 2.91
N LYS A 62 -0.74 -7.85 2.84
CA LYS A 62 -1.71 -8.47 3.75
C LYS A 62 -1.20 -8.53 5.18
N ARG A 63 0.05 -8.95 5.40
CA ARG A 63 0.65 -9.05 6.75
C ARG A 63 0.75 -7.71 7.48
N MET A 64 0.97 -6.63 6.75
CA MET A 64 1.09 -5.28 7.32
C MET A 64 -0.25 -4.54 7.43
N GLY A 65 -1.38 -5.16 7.08
CA GLY A 65 -2.71 -4.54 7.15
C GLY A 65 -3.05 -3.57 6.02
N LEU A 66 -2.23 -3.49 4.97
CA LEU A 66 -2.49 -2.66 3.78
C LEU A 66 -3.59 -3.27 2.89
N VAL A 67 -3.71 -4.59 2.90
CA VAL A 67 -4.71 -5.37 2.16
C VAL A 67 -5.45 -6.27 3.15
N ASP A 68 -6.77 -6.37 3.00
CA ASP A 68 -7.62 -7.09 3.93
C ASP A 68 -7.87 -8.54 3.52
N GLN A 69 -7.72 -8.90 2.24
CA GLN A 69 -7.79 -10.30 1.80
C GLN A 69 -6.95 -10.56 0.55
N LEU A 70 -6.42 -11.78 0.44
CA LEU A 70 -5.73 -12.25 -0.75
C LEU A 70 -6.52 -13.35 -1.43
N VAL A 71 -6.44 -13.40 -2.75
CA VAL A 71 -7.01 -14.45 -3.59
C VAL A 71 -5.96 -14.97 -4.56
N ASP A 72 -5.91 -16.28 -4.80
CA ASP A 72 -5.00 -16.83 -5.81
C ASP A 72 -5.53 -16.54 -7.22
N PRO A 73 -4.65 -16.21 -8.19
CA PRO A 73 -5.05 -16.07 -9.58
C PRO A 73 -5.48 -17.42 -10.18
N LEU A 74 -6.33 -17.37 -11.22
CA LEU A 74 -6.78 -18.54 -11.99
C LEU A 74 -5.65 -19.11 -12.87
#